data_AF-A0A660CL75-F1
#
_entry.id   AF-A0A660CL75-F1
#
_cell.length_a   1.000
_cell.length_b   1.000
_cell.length_c   1.000
_cell.angle_alpha   90.00
_cell.angle_beta   90.00
_cell.angle_gamma   90.00
#
_symmetry.space_group_name_H-M   'P 1'
#
loop_
_entity.id
_entity.type
_entity.pdbx_description
1 polymer ?
#
loop_
_entity_poly.entity_id
_entity_poly.type
_entity_poly.pdbx_seq_one_letter_code
_entity_poly.pdbx_strand_id
1 'polypeptide(L)'
;MTGPGFETDAERLGQRAGEFETLNRRAAEIAERLREAVSSTPWGDDEVGQAFESRHRGHADETAGVFDALSGGLADMGESLSSAASAYLAADESAAESITESGRES
;
A
#
# COMPACT_ATOMS: atom_id res chain seq x y z
N MET A 1 -30.62 6.10 -18.94
CA MET A 1 -29.85 4.85 -18.88
C MET A 1 -28.61 5.14 -18.03
N THR A 2 -28.84 5.30 -16.73
CA THR A 2 -27.78 5.49 -15.72
C THR A 2 -27.28 4.08 -15.43
N GLY A 3 -26.14 3.74 -16.02
CA GLY A 3 -25.69 2.35 -16.10
C GLY A 3 -25.01 1.89 -14.81
N PRO A 4 -25.10 0.59 -14.46
CA PRO A 4 -24.44 -0.03 -13.30
C PRO A 4 -22.90 0.01 -13.33
N GLY A 5 -22.29 0.73 -14.28
CA GLY A 5 -20.85 0.75 -14.50
C GLY A 5 -20.07 1.54 -13.45
N PHE A 6 -20.56 2.70 -12.99
CA PHE A 6 -19.81 3.57 -12.09
C PHE A 6 -19.69 3.02 -10.66
N GLU A 7 -20.77 2.47 -10.12
CA GLU A 7 -20.76 1.78 -8.82
C GLU A 7 -19.83 0.55 -8.86
N THR A 8 -19.91 -0.25 -9.93
CA THR A 8 -19.04 -1.42 -10.12
C THR A 8 -17.55 -1.02 -10.26
N ASP A 9 -17.25 0.10 -10.91
CA ASP A 9 -15.88 0.61 -11.02
C ASP A 9 -15.34 1.10 -9.66
N ALA A 10 -16.16 1.75 -8.85
CA ALA A 10 -15.78 2.19 -7.50
C ALA A 10 -15.54 1.01 -6.55
N GLU A 11 -16.41 0.00 -6.55
CA GLU A 11 -16.20 -1.24 -5.80
C GLU A 11 -14.91 -1.95 -6.21
N ARG A 12 -14.62 -1.98 -7.51
CA ARG A 12 -13.39 -2.59 -8.05
C ARG A 12 -12.14 -1.82 -7.66
N LEU A 13 -12.21 -0.49 -7.60
CA LEU A 13 -11.12 0.34 -7.06
C LEU A 13 -10.89 0.06 -5.58
N GLY A 14 -11.96 -0.05 -4.78
CA GLY A 14 -11.88 -0.38 -3.36
C GLY A 14 -11.26 -1.76 -3.10
N GLN A 15 -11.67 -2.78 -3.86
CA GLN A 15 -11.07 -4.12 -3.78
C GLN A 15 -9.57 -4.09 -4.11
N ARG A 16 -9.19 -3.38 -5.18
CA ARG A 16 -7.77 -3.23 -5.55
C ARG A 16 -6.98 -2.49 -4.49
N ALA A 17 -7.53 -1.45 -3.87
CA ALA A 17 -6.88 -0.75 -2.77
C ALA A 17 -6.57 -1.69 -1.59
N GLY A 18 -7.48 -2.61 -1.25
CA GLY A 18 -7.25 -3.63 -0.22
C GLY A 18 -6.16 -4.66 -0.58
N GLU A 19 -5.97 -4.96 -1.87
CA GLU A 19 -4.85 -5.78 -2.33
C GLU A 19 -3.50 -5.07 -2.08
N PHE A 20 -3.42 -3.76 -2.35
CA PHE A 20 -2.24 -2.94 -2.06
C PHE A 20 -1.92 -2.88 -0.57
N GLU A 21 -2.93 -2.75 0.30
CA GLU A 21 -2.74 -2.79 1.76
C GLU A 21 -2.15 -4.14 2.21
N THR A 22 -2.65 -5.23 1.63
CA THR A 22 -2.13 -6.58 1.93
C THR A 22 -0.68 -6.74 1.47
N LEU A 23 -0.35 -6.26 0.27
CA LEU A 23 1.02 -6.26 -0.26
C LEU A 23 1.95 -5.38 0.58
N ASN A 24 1.48 -4.20 1.00
CA ASN A 24 2.22 -3.29 1.86
C ASN A 24 2.60 -3.96 3.19
N ARG A 25 1.61 -4.55 3.89
CA ARG A 25 1.85 -5.29 5.13
C ARG A 25 2.88 -6.40 4.97
N ARG A 26 2.84 -7.13 3.85
CA ARG A 26 3.81 -8.19 3.55
C ARG A 26 5.21 -7.62 3.29
N ALA A 27 5.32 -6.49 2.58
CA ALA A 27 6.59 -5.82 2.35
C ALA A 27 7.22 -5.34 3.67
N ALA A 28 6.41 -4.73 4.54
CA ALA A 28 6.84 -4.31 5.88
C ALA A 28 7.32 -5.49 6.74
N GLU A 29 6.62 -6.63 6.72
CA GLU A 29 7.03 -7.84 7.44
C GLU A 29 8.38 -8.39 6.94
N ILE A 30 8.61 -8.37 5.62
CA ILE A 30 9.89 -8.79 5.03
C ILE A 30 11.02 -7.83 5.44
N ALA A 31 10.77 -6.52 5.40
CA ALA A 31 11.74 -5.50 5.83
C ALA A 31 12.15 -5.73 7.29
N GLU A 32 11.18 -5.92 8.18
CA GLU A 32 11.45 -6.11 9.60
C GLU A 32 12.25 -7.39 9.87
N ARG A 33 11.86 -8.51 9.24
CA ARG A 33 12.60 -9.77 9.34
C ARG A 33 14.02 -9.67 8.83
N LEU A 34 14.26 -8.87 7.79
CA LEU A 34 15.59 -8.60 7.27
C LEU A 34 16.41 -7.79 8.29
N ARG A 35 15.84 -6.74 8.87
CA ARG A 35 16.51 -5.93 9.91
C ARG A 35 16.88 -6.78 11.13
N GLU A 36 15.96 -7.63 11.59
CA GLU A 36 16.20 -8.53 12.73
C GLU A 36 17.31 -9.54 12.44
N ALA A 37 17.31 -10.15 11.24
CA ALA A 37 18.36 -11.08 10.84
C ALA A 37 19.75 -10.40 10.82
N VAL A 38 19.81 -9.15 10.36
CA VAL A 38 21.07 -8.38 10.23
C VAL A 38 21.56 -7.86 11.58
N SER A 39 20.65 -7.48 12.48
CA SER A 39 20.99 -6.97 13.81
C SER A 39 21.47 -8.05 14.77
N SER A 40 21.14 -9.32 14.51
CA SER A 40 21.47 -10.45 15.39
C SER A 40 22.95 -10.85 15.41
N THR A 41 23.84 -10.12 14.70
CA THR A 41 25.29 -10.40 14.54
C THR A 41 25.63 -11.90 14.58
N PRO A 42 25.07 -12.74 13.70
CA PRO A 42 25.24 -14.19 13.79
C PRO A 42 26.68 -14.64 13.49
N TRP A 43 27.56 -13.71 13.12
CA TRP A 43 28.94 -13.92 12.67
C TRP A 43 29.99 -13.82 13.80
N GLY A 44 29.58 -13.43 15.02
CA GLY A 44 30.47 -13.26 16.18
C GLY A 44 31.24 -11.93 16.20
N ASP A 45 31.88 -11.61 17.33
CA ASP A 45 32.64 -10.36 17.53
C ASP A 45 34.14 -10.49 17.21
N ASP A 46 34.56 -11.64 16.69
CA ASP A 46 35.95 -11.87 16.28
C ASP A 46 36.32 -11.11 14.99
N GLU A 47 37.60 -11.14 14.60
CA GLU A 47 38.08 -10.45 13.40
C GLU A 47 37.33 -10.90 12.12
N VAL A 48 36.89 -12.16 12.06
CA VAL A 48 36.15 -12.69 10.92
C VAL A 48 34.73 -12.14 10.91
N GLY A 49 34.08 -12.11 12.07
CA GLY A 49 32.76 -11.53 12.27
C GLY A 49 32.70 -10.04 11.96
N GLN A 50 33.68 -9.27 12.43
CA GLN A 50 33.80 -7.84 12.12
C GLN A 50 34.07 -7.57 10.63
N ALA A 51 34.91 -8.40 9.98
CA ALA A 51 35.15 -8.29 8.54
C ALA A 51 33.89 -8.61 7.71
N PHE A 52 33.11 -9.61 8.15
CA PHE A 52 31.85 -9.98 7.52
C PHE A 52 30.82 -8.86 7.69
N GLU A 53 30.67 -8.34 8.91
CA GLU A 53 29.78 -7.21 9.20
C GLU A 53 30.15 -5.99 8.36
N SER A 54 31.42 -5.59 8.36
CA SER A 54 31.89 -4.45 7.57
C SER A 54 31.61 -4.60 6.07
N ARG A 55 31.55 -5.84 5.55
CA ARG A 55 31.32 -6.11 4.13
C ARG A 55 29.83 -6.19 3.78
N HIS A 56 29.00 -6.71 4.68
CA HIS A 56 27.62 -7.07 4.36
C HIS A 56 26.56 -6.17 5.00
N ARG A 57 26.90 -5.46 6.09
CA ARG A 57 25.95 -4.59 6.80
C ARG A 57 25.40 -3.48 5.90
N GLY A 58 26.26 -2.84 5.09
CA GLY A 58 25.82 -1.81 4.14
C GLY A 58 24.83 -2.33 3.09
N HIS A 59 25.05 -3.53 2.54
CA HIS A 59 24.13 -4.14 1.57
C HIS A 59 22.80 -4.56 2.21
N ALA A 60 22.85 -5.02 3.45
CA ALA A 60 21.68 -5.34 4.24
C ALA A 60 20.83 -4.09 4.53
N ASP A 61 21.47 -3.01 4.98
CA ASP A 61 20.81 -1.73 5.26
C ASP A 61 20.20 -1.14 3.96
N GLU A 62 20.92 -1.20 2.84
CA GLU A 62 20.41 -0.79 1.52
C GLU A 62 19.17 -1.60 1.12
N THR A 63 19.23 -2.92 1.27
CA THR A 63 18.10 -3.80 0.94
C THR A 63 16.89 -3.51 1.83
N ALA A 64 17.10 -3.32 3.13
CA ALA A 64 16.03 -2.92 4.05
C ALA A 64 15.40 -1.59 3.64
N GLY A 65 16.23 -0.60 3.26
CA GLY A 65 15.75 0.69 2.74
C GLY A 65 14.91 0.58 1.46
N VAL A 66 15.25 -0.34 0.55
CA VAL A 66 14.44 -0.62 -0.64
C VAL A 66 13.07 -1.18 -0.28
N PHE A 67 13.00 -2.11 0.69
CA PHE A 67 11.71 -2.65 1.15
C PHE A 67 10.85 -1.60 1.86
N ASP A 68 11.47 -0.70 2.62
CA ASP A 68 10.76 0.43 3.24
C ASP A 68 10.19 1.39 2.19
N ALA A 69 10.98 1.75 1.19
CA ALA A 69 10.52 2.59 0.08
C ALA A 69 9.39 1.92 -0.72
N LEU A 70 9.49 0.62 -0.96
CA LEU A 70 8.44 -0.17 -1.61
C LEU A 70 7.15 -0.19 -0.79
N SER A 71 7.27 -0.42 0.52
CA SER A 71 6.14 -0.40 1.46
C SER A 71 5.43 0.96 1.44
N GLY A 72 6.19 2.06 1.53
CA GLY A 72 5.66 3.42 1.40
C GLY A 72 4.90 3.64 0.08
N GLY A 73 5.52 3.30 -1.06
CA GLY A 73 4.89 3.46 -2.36
C GLY A 73 3.60 2.63 -2.56
N LEU A 74 3.53 1.43 -1.97
CA LEU A 74 2.32 0.60 -1.98
C LEU A 74 1.22 1.21 -1.11
N ALA A 75 1.57 1.81 0.03
CA ALA A 75 0.63 2.52 0.90
C ALA A 75 0.01 3.73 0.17
N ASP A 76 0.84 4.57 -0.44
CA ASP A 76 0.41 5.77 -1.18
C ASP A 76 -0.52 5.42 -2.35
N MET A 77 -0.23 4.33 -3.08
CA MET A 77 -1.13 3.84 -4.13
C MET A 77 -2.46 3.36 -3.58
N GLY A 78 -2.45 2.61 -2.48
CA GLY A 78 -3.67 2.13 -1.82
C GLY A 78 -4.56 3.30 -1.37
N GLU A 79 -3.97 4.31 -0.74
CA GLU A 79 -4.67 5.52 -0.32
C GLU A 79 -5.25 6.29 -1.51
N SER A 80 -4.47 6.46 -2.59
CA SER A 80 -4.92 7.13 -3.81
C SER A 80 -6.12 6.43 -4.46
N LEU A 81 -6.08 5.08 -4.54
CA LEU A 81 -7.19 4.28 -5.09
C LEU A 81 -8.43 4.33 -4.21
N SER A 82 -8.25 4.26 -2.88
CA SER A 82 -9.34 4.37 -1.91
C SER A 82 -10.01 5.76 -1.99
N SER A 83 -9.21 6.82 -2.02
CA SER A 83 -9.70 8.19 -2.17
C SER A 83 -10.46 8.39 -3.49
N ALA A 84 -9.98 7.79 -4.59
CA ALA A 84 -10.68 7.83 -5.87
C ALA A 84 -12.02 7.09 -5.81
N ALA A 85 -12.07 5.90 -5.20
CA ALA A 85 -13.32 5.15 -5.02
C ALA A 85 -14.36 5.97 -4.21
N SER A 86 -13.95 6.58 -3.10
CA SER A 86 -14.83 7.43 -2.29
C SER A 86 -15.34 8.65 -3.05
N ALA A 87 -14.49 9.30 -3.86
CA ALA A 87 -14.90 10.42 -4.69
C ALA A 87 -15.92 10.02 -5.75
N TYR A 88 -15.76 8.84 -6.38
CA TYR A 88 -16.73 8.33 -7.34
C TYR A 88 -18.08 8.02 -6.70
N LEU A 89 -18.10 7.36 -5.53
CA LEU A 89 -19.34 7.06 -4.81
C LEU A 89 -20.10 8.33 -4.42
N ALA A 90 -19.40 9.34 -3.88
CA ALA A 90 -20.02 10.61 -3.50
C ALA A 90 -20.60 11.38 -4.70
N ALA A 91 -19.92 11.32 -5.86
CA ALA A 91 -20.42 11.94 -7.08
C ALA A 91 -21.67 11.23 -7.62
N ASP A 92 -21.72 9.90 -7.54
CA ASP A 92 -22.89 9.11 -7.95
C ASP A 92 -24.10 9.38 -7.04
N GLU A 93 -23.89 9.40 -5.72
CA GLU A 93 -24.94 9.72 -4.73
C GLU A 93 -25.51 11.13 -4.97
N SER A 94 -24.65 12.13 -5.17
CA SER A 94 -25.08 13.51 -5.45
C SER A 94 -25.85 13.64 -6.77
N ALA A 95 -25.45 12.89 -7.80
CA ALA A 95 -26.17 12.85 -9.06
C ALA A 95 -27.53 12.16 -8.92
N ALA A 96 -27.60 11.07 -8.15
CA ALA A 96 -28.84 10.36 -7.86
C ALA A 96 -29.84 11.24 -7.10
N GLU A 97 -29.39 11.97 -6.07
CA GLU A 97 -30.22 12.92 -5.33
C GLU A 97 -30.78 14.02 -6.24
N SER A 98 -29.93 14.62 -7.08
CA SER A 98 -30.33 15.69 -8.02
C SER A 98 -31.41 15.25 -9.01
N ILE A 99 -31.32 14.01 -9.52
CA ILE A 99 -32.33 13.43 -10.42
C ILE A 99 -33.64 13.20 -9.67
N THR A 100 -33.55 12.71 -8.43
CA THR A 100 -34.73 12.41 -7.60
C THR A 100 -35.49 13.69 -7.23
N GLU A 101 -34.77 14.76 -6.92
CA GLU A 101 -35.34 16.07 -6.63
C GLU A 101 -35.97 16.70 -7.88
N SER A 102 -35.28 16.69 -9.02
CA SER A 102 -35.82 17.19 -10.30
C SER A 102 -37.06 16.42 -10.77
N GLY A 103 -37.13 15.11 -10.49
CA GLY A 103 -38.29 14.27 -10.81
C GLY A 103 -39.48 14.44 -9.86
N ARG A 104 -39.29 15.08 -8.71
CA ARG A 104 -40.35 15.37 -7.73
C ARG A 104 -40.99 16.75 -7.96
N GLU A 105 -40.32 17.62 -8.71
CA GLU A 105 -40.82 18.95 -9.11
C GLU A 105 -41.55 18.97 -10.48
N SER A 106 -41.64 17.83 -11.17
CA SER A 106 -42.38 17.65 -12.45
C SER A 106 -43.67 16.85 -12.26
#